data_AF-A0AAE3E224-F1
#
_entry.id   AF-A0AAE3E224-F1
#
_cell.length_a   1.000
_cell.length_b   1.000
_cell.length_c   1.000
_cell.angle_alpha   90.00
_cell.angle_beta   90.00
_cell.angle_gamma   90.00
#
_symmetry.space_group_name_H-M   'P 1'
#
loop_
_entity.id
_entity.type
_entity.pdbx_description
1 polymer ?
#
loop_
_entity_poly.entity_id
_entity_poly.type
_entity_poly.pdbx_seq_one_letter_code
_entity_poly.pdbx_strand_id
1 'polypeptide(L)'
;MENIQNVKKVWQAIDDIKKVIKGKDESLNKLMCTMLAGGHILMEDIPGVGKTTLALAFSKALSLKQKRMQFTPDVLPSDVCGYHMYQKDTGKFVYYPGAVMCNLFLADEINRTSPKTQSALLEVMEEGTVTIDAVKREVPQPFMVIATENPTGSSGTQLLPESQLDRFMVRMSLGYPSQADEISMMKSKKEYSVDDIPASLTVEDILEMKKEVEKVFIHDLIYQYTTDLVNATRKHQYLTLGVSPRGTLALINMASAHAYLQERDYVVPADVAAVFTDVCAHRLILNTKAKVGGLTAEGILEQILKLIPQPKAK
;
A
#
# COMPACT_ATOMS: atom_id res chain seq x y z
N MET A 1 -18.83 -8.86 -20.23
CA MET A 1 -18.53 -7.50 -19.72
C MET A 1 -17.02 -7.46 -19.50
N GLU A 2 -16.36 -6.45 -20.06
CA GLU A 2 -14.89 -6.28 -20.14
C GLU A 2 -14.20 -6.42 -18.76
N ASN A 3 -14.82 -5.88 -17.71
CA ASN A 3 -14.45 -6.05 -16.30
C ASN A 3 -14.15 -7.52 -15.89
N ILE A 4 -15.00 -8.48 -16.27
CA ILE A 4 -14.81 -9.91 -15.88
C ILE A 4 -13.52 -10.47 -16.49
N GLN A 5 -13.12 -10.01 -17.69
CA GLN A 5 -11.90 -10.47 -18.33
C GLN A 5 -10.65 -9.90 -17.64
N ASN A 6 -10.72 -8.63 -17.21
CA ASN A 6 -9.67 -7.95 -16.47
C ASN A 6 -9.46 -8.57 -15.08
N VAL A 7 -10.53 -8.85 -14.35
CA VAL A 7 -10.45 -9.51 -13.03
C VAL A 7 -9.86 -10.93 -13.15
N LYS A 8 -10.16 -11.68 -14.22
CA LYS A 8 -9.52 -12.98 -14.47
C LYS A 8 -8.00 -12.87 -14.67
N LYS A 9 -7.51 -11.85 -15.39
CA LYS A 9 -6.07 -11.60 -15.53
C LYS A 9 -5.42 -11.30 -14.17
N VAL A 10 -6.12 -10.56 -13.30
CA VAL A 10 -5.68 -10.32 -11.91
C VAL A 10 -5.51 -11.62 -11.14
N TRP A 11 -6.50 -12.51 -11.16
CA TRP A 11 -6.41 -13.79 -10.47
C TRP A 11 -5.31 -14.68 -11.04
N GLN A 12 -5.12 -14.66 -12.36
CA GLN A 12 -4.01 -15.36 -13.01
C GLN A 12 -2.65 -14.83 -12.53
N ALA A 13 -2.46 -13.51 -12.50
CA ALA A 13 -1.23 -12.90 -11.99
C ALA A 13 -0.97 -13.24 -10.52
N ILE A 14 -2.02 -13.25 -9.69
CA ILE A 14 -1.94 -13.66 -8.29
C ILE A 14 -1.51 -15.12 -8.18
N ASP A 15 -2.09 -16.03 -8.97
CA ASP A 15 -1.73 -17.45 -8.97
C ASP A 15 -0.29 -17.68 -9.47
N ASP A 16 0.19 -16.85 -10.40
CA ASP A 16 1.58 -16.88 -10.85
C ASP A 16 2.55 -16.46 -9.74
N ILE A 17 2.22 -15.43 -8.96
CA ILE A 17 3.03 -15.01 -7.80
C ILE A 17 3.03 -16.09 -6.71
N LYS A 18 1.91 -16.80 -6.49
CA LYS A 18 1.80 -17.90 -5.51
C LYS A 18 2.72 -19.10 -5.80
N LYS A 19 3.26 -19.20 -7.03
CA LYS A 19 4.27 -20.20 -7.36
C LYS A 19 5.60 -19.91 -6.66
N VAL A 20 5.93 -18.62 -6.49
CA VAL A 20 7.17 -18.16 -5.84
C VAL A 20 6.97 -17.91 -4.34
N ILE A 21 5.79 -17.43 -3.92
CA ILE A 21 5.53 -17.03 -2.54
C ILE A 21 4.35 -17.84 -1.97
N LYS A 22 4.60 -18.63 -0.94
CA LYS A 22 3.61 -19.51 -0.31
C LYS A 22 2.90 -18.82 0.85
N GLY A 23 1.58 -19.05 0.95
CA GLY A 23 0.77 -18.67 2.11
C GLY A 23 0.45 -17.17 2.25
N LYS A 24 0.57 -16.36 1.20
CA LYS A 24 0.43 -14.89 1.26
C LYS A 24 -0.74 -14.34 0.43
N ASP A 25 -1.79 -15.13 0.26
CA ASP A 25 -2.93 -14.82 -0.61
C ASP A 25 -3.63 -13.51 -0.21
N GLU A 26 -3.90 -13.34 1.08
CA GLU A 26 -4.55 -12.13 1.60
C GLU A 26 -3.67 -10.89 1.37
N SER A 27 -2.36 -11.05 1.49
CA SER A 27 -1.40 -9.97 1.25
C SER A 27 -1.36 -9.55 -0.22
N LEU A 28 -1.45 -10.51 -1.15
CA LEU A 28 -1.52 -10.24 -2.58
C LEU A 28 -2.82 -9.54 -2.97
N ASN A 29 -3.95 -9.94 -2.39
CA ASN A 29 -5.22 -9.27 -2.59
C ASN A 29 -5.17 -7.82 -2.11
N LYS A 30 -4.60 -7.58 -0.92
CA LYS A 30 -4.40 -6.21 -0.39
C LYS A 30 -3.48 -5.37 -1.29
N LEU A 31 -2.40 -5.95 -1.80
CA LEU A 31 -1.50 -5.29 -2.76
C LEU A 31 -2.24 -4.86 -4.02
N MET A 32 -3.01 -5.77 -4.62
CA MET A 32 -3.76 -5.50 -5.83
C MET A 32 -4.87 -4.46 -5.59
N CYS A 33 -5.67 -4.61 -4.53
CA CYS A 33 -6.66 -3.61 -4.15
C CYS A 33 -6.02 -2.22 -3.97
N THR A 34 -4.88 -2.14 -3.29
CA THR A 34 -4.18 -0.86 -3.07
C THR A 34 -3.70 -0.24 -4.38
N MET A 35 -3.19 -1.06 -5.32
CA MET A 35 -2.75 -0.58 -6.65
C MET A 35 -3.91 0.04 -7.43
N LEU A 36 -5.02 -0.68 -7.47
CA LEU A 36 -6.23 -0.26 -8.16
C LEU A 36 -6.90 0.94 -7.50
N ALA A 37 -6.84 1.04 -6.17
CA ALA A 37 -7.29 2.21 -5.41
C ALA A 37 -6.33 3.41 -5.50
N GLY A 38 -5.13 3.24 -6.09
CA GLY A 38 -4.12 4.30 -6.21
C GLY A 38 -3.41 4.66 -4.90
N GLY A 39 -3.28 3.70 -3.99
CA GLY A 39 -2.62 3.89 -2.71
C GLY A 39 -1.17 3.40 -2.65
N HIS A 40 -0.58 3.65 -1.49
CA HIS A 40 0.74 3.17 -1.09
C HIS A 40 0.64 2.29 0.15
N ILE A 41 1.62 1.40 0.33
CA ILE A 41 1.61 0.40 1.40
C ILE A 41 2.79 0.61 2.33
N LEU A 42 2.52 0.51 3.63
CA LEU A 42 3.53 0.36 4.66
C LEU A 42 3.53 -1.10 5.15
N MET A 43 4.68 -1.77 5.04
CA MET A 43 4.89 -3.14 5.50
C MET A 43 5.68 -3.16 6.81
N GLU A 44 4.99 -3.36 7.93
CA GLU A 44 5.60 -3.58 9.25
C GLU A 44 5.79 -5.09 9.46
N ASP A 45 7.03 -5.56 9.56
CA ASP A 45 7.30 -6.99 9.78
C ASP A 45 8.75 -7.30 10.08
N ILE A 46 8.97 -8.54 10.52
CA ILE A 46 10.24 -9.15 10.88
C ILE A 46 11.08 -9.44 9.61
N PRO A 47 12.42 -9.36 9.68
CA PRO A 47 13.29 -9.74 8.57
C PRO A 47 13.06 -11.18 8.09
N GLY A 48 13.18 -11.40 6.78
CA GLY A 48 13.21 -12.74 6.19
C GLY A 48 11.85 -13.33 5.77
N VAL A 49 10.73 -12.62 5.96
CA VAL A 49 9.37 -13.10 5.58
C VAL A 49 9.01 -12.92 4.10
N GLY A 50 9.97 -12.54 3.25
CA GLY A 50 9.78 -12.45 1.80
C GLY A 50 9.17 -11.15 1.25
N LYS A 51 9.23 -10.03 1.99
CA LYS A 51 8.69 -8.72 1.54
C LYS A 51 9.23 -8.28 0.18
N THR A 52 10.56 -8.32 0.04
CA THR A 52 11.25 -7.91 -1.17
C THR A 52 10.87 -8.84 -2.32
N THR A 53 10.83 -10.15 -2.07
CA THR A 53 10.38 -11.15 -3.05
C THR A 53 8.96 -10.87 -3.49
N LEU A 54 8.06 -10.49 -2.57
CA LEU A 54 6.67 -10.14 -2.87
C LEU A 54 6.55 -8.93 -3.77
N ALA A 55 7.22 -7.83 -3.43
CA ALA A 55 7.21 -6.62 -4.23
C ALA A 55 7.79 -6.87 -5.64
N LEU A 56 8.89 -7.62 -5.75
CA LEU A 56 9.50 -7.96 -7.03
C LEU A 56 8.62 -8.89 -7.87
N ALA A 57 8.07 -9.94 -7.26
CA ALA A 57 7.14 -10.86 -7.92
C ALA A 57 5.90 -10.13 -8.44
N PHE A 58 5.31 -9.27 -7.61
CA PHE A 58 4.19 -8.42 -7.97
C PHE A 58 4.54 -7.49 -9.13
N SER A 59 5.68 -6.81 -9.09
CA SER A 59 6.10 -5.93 -10.18
C SER A 59 6.23 -6.65 -11.52
N LYS A 60 6.74 -7.88 -11.53
CA LYS A 60 6.92 -8.66 -12.76
C LYS A 60 5.61 -9.18 -13.33
N ALA A 61 4.74 -9.70 -12.47
CA ALA A 61 3.42 -10.18 -12.90
C ALA A 61 2.59 -9.06 -13.56
N LEU A 62 2.84 -7.81 -13.19
CA LEU A 62 2.15 -6.62 -13.68
C LEU A 62 2.96 -5.82 -14.72
N SER A 63 4.10 -6.32 -15.19
CA SER A 63 4.98 -5.62 -16.15
C SER A 63 5.40 -4.21 -15.71
N LEU A 64 5.54 -3.99 -14.40
CA LEU A 64 5.86 -2.68 -13.83
C LEU A 64 7.36 -2.42 -13.89
N LYS A 65 7.75 -1.21 -14.30
CA LYS A 65 9.11 -0.74 -14.05
C LYS A 65 9.28 -0.59 -12.55
N GLN A 66 10.14 -1.39 -11.94
CA GLN A 66 10.41 -1.31 -10.50
C GLN A 66 11.76 -0.69 -10.20
N LYS A 67 11.87 -0.05 -9.04
CA LYS A 67 13.16 0.22 -8.40
C LYS A 67 13.08 -0.11 -6.92
N ARG A 68 14.18 -0.67 -6.41
CA ARG A 68 14.40 -0.90 -4.99
C ARG A 68 15.50 0.03 -4.48
N MET A 69 15.28 0.63 -3.32
CA MET A 69 16.28 1.43 -2.62
C MET A 69 16.25 1.09 -1.13
N GLN A 70 17.43 0.81 -0.59
CA GLN A 70 17.63 0.69 0.85
C GLN A 70 17.81 2.09 1.43
N PHE A 71 16.98 2.46 2.40
CA PHE A 71 17.11 3.73 3.09
C PHE A 71 18.15 3.61 4.19
N THR A 72 19.20 4.43 4.07
CA THR A 72 20.30 4.53 5.04
C THR A 72 20.50 6.00 5.44
N PRO A 73 21.25 6.30 6.51
CA PRO A 73 21.45 7.68 6.98
C PRO A 73 22.09 8.62 5.95
N ASP A 74 22.80 8.07 4.97
CA ASP A 74 23.49 8.77 3.89
C ASP A 74 22.62 9.01 2.64
N VAL A 75 21.44 8.38 2.55
CA VAL A 75 20.52 8.61 1.42
C VAL A 75 19.98 10.04 1.47
N LEU A 76 20.15 10.76 0.35
CA LEU A 76 19.71 12.13 0.18
C LEU A 76 18.36 12.20 -0.54
N PRO A 77 17.60 13.30 -0.37
CA PRO A 77 16.42 13.56 -1.18
C PRO A 77 16.69 13.49 -2.69
N SER A 78 17.88 13.88 -3.13
CA SER A 78 18.30 13.81 -4.54
C SER A 78 18.44 12.40 -5.08
N ASP A 79 18.71 11.40 -4.24
CA ASP A 79 18.77 10.01 -4.69
C ASP A 79 17.35 9.47 -4.96
N VAL A 80 16.37 9.96 -4.19
CA VAL A 80 14.96 9.62 -4.31
C VAL A 80 14.33 10.35 -5.50
N CYS A 81 14.42 11.69 -5.50
CA CYS A 81 13.76 12.57 -6.47
C CYS A 81 14.58 12.83 -7.74
N GLY A 82 15.91 12.72 -7.67
CA GLY A 82 16.82 13.11 -8.74
C GLY A 82 17.42 14.50 -8.51
N TYR A 83 18.24 14.96 -9.46
CA TYR A 83 18.94 16.24 -9.37
C TYR A 83 19.24 16.81 -10.76
N HIS A 84 19.53 18.11 -10.83
CA HIS A 84 20.09 18.74 -12.03
C HIS A 84 21.62 18.79 -11.93
N MET A 85 22.30 18.42 -13.01
CA MET A 85 23.75 18.54 -13.11
C MET A 85 24.12 19.35 -14.35
N TYR A 86 25.01 20.32 -14.17
CA TYR A 86 25.56 21.10 -15.27
C TYR A 86 26.52 20.25 -16.11
N GLN A 87 26.17 20.02 -17.37
CA GLN A 87 27.04 19.35 -18.33
C GLN A 87 27.89 20.39 -19.05
N LYS A 88 29.21 20.36 -18.82
CA LYS A 88 30.17 21.31 -19.42
C LYS A 88 30.17 21.24 -20.95
N ASP A 89 30.02 20.05 -21.52
CA ASP A 89 30.09 19.83 -22.97
C ASP A 89 28.91 20.47 -23.72
N THR A 90 27.73 20.53 -23.09
CA THR A 90 26.52 21.09 -23.70
C THR A 90 26.17 22.48 -23.18
N GLY A 91 26.80 22.92 -22.09
CA GLY A 91 26.49 24.17 -21.39
C GLY A 91 25.10 24.18 -20.74
N LYS A 92 24.50 23.01 -20.50
CA LYS A 92 23.10 22.88 -20.03
C LYS A 92 23.03 22.18 -18.68
N PHE A 93 22.06 22.58 -17.87
CA PHE A 93 21.61 21.80 -16.71
C PHE A 93 20.73 20.65 -17.20
N VAL A 94 21.15 19.42 -16.95
CA VAL A 94 20.42 18.20 -17.33
C VAL A 94 19.87 17.54 -16.09
N TYR A 95 18.60 17.15 -16.14
CA TYR A 95 17.95 16.41 -15.07
C TYR A 95 18.36 14.93 -15.10
N TYR A 96 18.75 14.41 -13.95
CA TYR A 96 19.04 13.00 -13.72
C TYR A 96 17.93 12.41 -12.86
N PRO A 97 17.11 11.47 -13.41
CA PRO A 97 16.00 10.84 -12.70
C PRO A 97 16.42 10.13 -11.41
N GLY A 98 15.67 10.41 -10.34
CA GLY A 98 15.82 9.70 -9.06
C GLY A 98 15.24 8.28 -9.08
N ALA A 99 15.30 7.62 -7.93
CA ALA A 99 14.80 6.26 -7.77
C ALA A 99 13.27 6.13 -7.92
N VAL A 100 12.51 7.19 -7.61
CA VAL A 100 11.03 7.19 -7.72
C VAL A 100 10.52 7.24 -9.17
N MET A 101 11.38 7.44 -10.16
CA MET A 101 11.01 7.46 -11.59
C MET A 101 10.79 6.03 -12.15
N CYS A 102 9.84 5.32 -11.55
CA CYS A 102 9.41 3.95 -11.83
C CYS A 102 7.90 3.80 -11.50
N ASN A 103 7.30 2.65 -11.82
CA ASN A 103 5.92 2.34 -11.49
C ASN A 103 5.76 1.76 -10.07
N LEU A 104 6.72 0.94 -9.62
CA LEU A 104 6.73 0.37 -8.28
C LEU A 104 8.05 0.68 -7.59
N PHE A 105 8.00 1.50 -6.54
CA PHE A 105 9.16 1.84 -5.73
C PHE A 105 9.13 1.07 -4.41
N LEU A 106 10.09 0.16 -4.22
CA LEU A 106 10.31 -0.53 -2.95
C LEU A 106 11.31 0.27 -2.12
N ALA A 107 10.80 0.92 -1.09
CA ALA A 107 11.56 1.74 -0.15
C ALA A 107 11.83 0.92 1.13
N ASP A 108 13.00 0.29 1.21
CA ASP A 108 13.33 -0.56 2.35
C ASP A 108 13.84 0.26 3.54
N GLU A 109 13.30 -0.02 4.73
CA GLU A 109 13.69 0.59 6.02
C GLU A 109 13.62 2.12 6.01
N ILE A 110 12.49 2.68 5.56
CA ILE A 110 12.31 4.13 5.40
C ILE A 110 12.55 4.93 6.69
N ASN A 111 12.43 4.27 7.84
CA ASN A 111 12.73 4.83 9.14
C ASN A 111 14.22 4.92 9.48
N ARG A 112 15.17 4.56 8.60
CA ARG A 112 16.62 4.69 8.82
C ARG A 112 17.29 5.90 8.16
N THR A 113 16.54 6.72 7.44
CA THR A 113 17.06 7.94 6.80
C THR A 113 16.66 9.21 7.56
N SER A 114 17.08 10.37 7.06
CA SER A 114 16.71 11.67 7.61
C SER A 114 15.22 12.02 7.40
N PRO A 115 14.60 12.84 8.26
CA PRO A 115 13.21 13.28 8.06
C PRO A 115 13.00 14.04 6.74
N LYS A 116 14.06 14.68 6.22
CA LYS A 116 14.03 15.39 4.93
C LYS A 116 13.87 14.41 3.77
N THR A 117 14.64 13.32 3.78
CA THR A 117 14.56 12.26 2.75
C THR A 117 13.22 11.53 2.82
N GLN A 118 12.71 11.25 4.02
CA GLN A 118 11.36 10.70 4.20
C GLN A 118 10.29 11.64 3.62
N SER A 119 10.37 12.92 3.96
CA SER A 119 9.41 13.93 3.48
C SER A 119 9.42 14.04 1.96
N ALA A 120 10.59 13.98 1.32
CA ALA A 120 10.71 14.01 -0.14
C ALA A 120 10.00 12.82 -0.82
N LEU A 121 10.15 11.60 -0.29
CA LEU A 121 9.40 10.44 -0.80
C LEU A 121 7.88 10.61 -0.61
N LEU A 122 7.48 11.04 0.59
CA LEU A 122 6.07 11.21 0.96
C LEU A 122 5.37 12.34 0.16
N GLU A 123 6.11 13.36 -0.25
CA GLU A 123 5.61 14.41 -1.17
C GLU A 123 5.34 13.83 -2.56
N VAL A 124 6.25 13.00 -3.09
CA VAL A 124 6.06 12.32 -4.37
C VAL A 124 4.87 11.36 -4.34
N MET A 125 4.66 10.67 -3.20
CA MET A 125 3.48 9.83 -2.98
C MET A 125 2.18 10.64 -3.04
N GLU A 126 2.15 11.82 -2.43
CA GLU A 126 0.95 12.66 -2.39
C GLU A 126 0.67 13.33 -3.74
N GLU A 127 1.70 13.89 -4.39
CA GLU A 127 1.52 14.71 -5.59
C GLU A 127 1.55 13.89 -6.89
N GLY A 128 2.11 12.67 -6.88
CA GLY A 128 2.40 11.94 -8.11
C GLY A 128 3.40 12.68 -9.02
N THR A 129 4.14 13.65 -8.48
CA THR A 129 5.14 14.42 -9.22
C THR A 129 6.39 14.64 -8.38
N VAL A 130 7.52 14.75 -9.05
CA VAL A 130 8.77 15.24 -8.48
C VAL A 130 8.92 16.71 -8.86
N THR A 131 9.15 17.57 -7.87
CA THR A 131 9.46 18.99 -8.07
C THR A 131 10.90 19.28 -7.71
N ILE A 132 11.72 19.68 -8.70
CA ILE A 132 13.12 20.11 -8.48
C ILE A 132 13.33 21.42 -9.21
N ASP A 133 13.86 22.43 -8.52
CA ASP A 133 14.10 23.78 -9.06
C ASP A 133 12.87 24.39 -9.76
N ALA A 134 11.70 24.25 -9.11
CA ALA A 134 10.39 24.67 -9.62
C ALA A 134 9.89 23.96 -10.90
N VAL A 135 10.59 22.92 -11.36
CA VAL A 135 10.16 22.10 -12.50
C VAL A 135 9.50 20.82 -12.00
N LYS A 136 8.20 20.67 -12.29
CA LYS A 136 7.41 19.46 -12.00
C LYS A 136 7.63 18.38 -13.05
N ARG A 137 7.72 17.13 -12.60
CA ARG A 137 7.87 15.93 -13.45
C ARG A 137 6.96 14.83 -12.92
N GLU A 138 6.03 14.37 -13.73
CA GLU A 138 5.15 13.26 -13.35
C GLU A 138 5.95 11.97 -13.21
N VAL A 139 5.66 11.20 -12.16
CA VAL A 139 6.18 9.83 -12.05
C VAL A 139 5.39 8.90 -12.98
N PRO A 140 6.01 7.82 -13.50
CA PRO A 140 5.33 6.87 -14.36
C PRO A 140 4.05 6.30 -13.72
N GLN A 141 2.96 6.24 -14.48
CA GLN A 141 1.69 5.68 -14.03
C GLN A 141 1.51 4.22 -14.49
N PRO A 142 0.92 3.34 -13.67
CA PRO A 142 0.54 3.58 -12.27
C PRO A 142 1.80 3.71 -11.40
N PHE A 143 1.68 4.48 -10.31
CA PHE A 143 2.74 4.64 -9.31
C PHE A 143 2.31 4.08 -7.95
N MET A 144 3.10 3.16 -7.40
CA MET A 144 2.93 2.62 -6.06
C MET A 144 4.26 2.66 -5.32
N VAL A 145 4.18 2.96 -4.02
CA VAL A 145 5.30 2.83 -3.09
C VAL A 145 4.94 1.70 -2.12
N ILE A 146 5.86 0.75 -1.99
CA ILE A 146 5.84 -0.24 -0.91
C ILE A 146 7.00 0.14 0.00
N ALA A 147 6.69 0.67 1.17
CA ALA A 147 7.68 1.01 2.17
C ALA A 147 7.78 -0.08 3.22
N THR A 148 8.99 -0.34 3.73
CA THR A 148 9.19 -1.22 4.90
C THR A 148 9.76 -0.40 6.05
N GLU A 149 9.37 -0.75 7.27
CA GLU A 149 9.94 -0.18 8.49
C GLU A 149 10.58 -1.25 9.34
N ASN A 150 11.66 -0.88 10.02
CA ASN A 150 12.22 -1.68 11.10
C ASN A 150 11.42 -1.48 12.40
N PRO A 151 11.35 -2.52 13.26
CA PRO A 151 10.71 -2.42 14.56
C PRO A 151 11.26 -1.27 15.42
N THR A 152 10.40 -0.73 16.28
CA THR A 152 10.76 0.35 17.22
C THR A 152 11.94 -0.06 18.11
N GLY A 153 12.94 0.81 18.24
CA GLY A 153 14.09 0.60 19.14
C GLY A 153 15.35 0.04 18.46
N SER A 154 15.31 -0.22 17.15
CA SER A 154 16.52 -0.51 16.38
C SER A 154 17.43 0.74 16.28
N SER A 155 18.75 0.54 16.35
CA SER A 155 19.72 1.63 16.29
C SER A 155 19.60 2.42 14.99
N GLY A 156 19.56 3.75 15.10
CA GLY A 156 19.46 4.65 13.94
C GLY A 156 18.08 4.73 13.29
N THR A 157 17.01 4.30 13.98
CA THR A 157 15.64 4.45 13.49
C THR A 157 14.96 5.73 13.98
N GLN A 158 14.15 6.33 13.12
CA GLN A 158 13.31 7.50 13.37
C GLN A 158 11.89 7.17 12.95
N LEU A 159 10.98 7.12 13.94
CA LEU A 159 9.57 6.84 13.68
C LEU A 159 8.97 7.89 12.76
N LEU A 160 8.14 7.43 11.81
CA LEU A 160 7.30 8.34 11.05
C LEU A 160 6.28 8.99 12.00
N PRO A 161 6.16 10.33 11.98
CA PRO A 161 5.04 11.02 12.60
C PRO A 161 3.70 10.51 12.06
N GLU A 162 2.63 10.65 12.83
CA GLU A 162 1.31 10.16 12.45
C GLU A 162 0.77 10.84 11.18
N SER A 163 1.14 12.11 10.97
CA SER A 163 0.84 12.84 9.74
C SER A 163 1.53 12.27 8.49
N GLN A 164 2.65 11.56 8.67
CA GLN A 164 3.37 10.86 7.60
C GLN A 164 2.79 9.46 7.37
N LEU A 165 2.50 8.72 8.45
CA LEU A 165 1.82 7.42 8.39
C LEU A 165 0.47 7.51 7.67
N ASP A 166 -0.28 8.59 7.89
CA ASP A 166 -1.59 8.79 7.27
C ASP A 166 -1.56 8.84 5.73
N ARG A 167 -0.39 9.07 5.11
CA ARG A 167 -0.19 9.05 3.65
C ARG A 167 -0.17 7.63 3.06
N PHE A 168 0.10 6.61 3.87
CA PHE A 168 -0.02 5.22 3.42
C PHE A 168 -1.49 4.81 3.46
N MET A 169 -1.99 4.26 2.36
CA MET A 169 -3.38 3.80 2.27
C MET A 169 -3.61 2.63 3.23
N VAL A 170 -2.69 1.66 3.19
CA VAL A 170 -2.74 0.43 3.97
C VAL A 170 -1.46 0.26 4.76
N ARG A 171 -1.61 -0.23 5.99
CA ARG A 171 -0.52 -0.84 6.74
C ARG A 171 -0.79 -2.33 6.87
N MET A 172 0.18 -3.15 6.50
CA MET A 172 0.05 -4.61 6.56
C MET A 172 1.29 -5.30 7.10
N SER A 173 1.10 -6.52 7.59
CA SER A 173 2.14 -7.44 8.01
C SER A 173 1.97 -8.76 7.26
N LEU A 174 3.06 -9.38 6.82
CA LEU A 174 3.03 -10.70 6.20
C LEU A 174 2.99 -11.81 7.25
N GLY A 175 3.66 -11.61 8.39
CA GLY A 175 3.88 -12.61 9.42
C GLY A 175 4.69 -13.81 8.94
N TYR A 176 4.94 -14.76 9.84
CA TYR A 176 5.53 -16.05 9.47
C TYR A 176 4.57 -16.85 8.58
N PRO A 177 5.09 -17.66 7.63
CA PRO A 177 4.28 -18.62 6.91
C PRO A 177 3.63 -19.62 7.88
N SER A 178 2.53 -20.24 7.48
CA SER A 178 1.98 -21.36 8.25
C SER A 178 2.98 -22.52 8.28
N GLN A 179 2.86 -23.42 9.26
CA GLN A 179 3.71 -24.61 9.31
C GLN A 179 3.64 -25.43 8.02
N ALA A 180 2.44 -25.52 7.40
CA ALA A 180 2.25 -26.22 6.14
C ALA A 180 3.00 -25.53 4.98
N ASP A 181 2.92 -24.20 4.92
CA ASP A 181 3.64 -23.41 3.92
C ASP A 181 5.16 -23.51 4.12
N GLU A 182 5.64 -23.43 5.34
CA GLU A 182 7.06 -23.54 5.68
C GLU A 182 7.63 -24.93 5.33
N ILE A 183 6.86 -26.00 5.60
CA ILE A 183 7.19 -27.35 5.15
C ILE A 183 7.21 -27.42 3.62
N SER A 184 6.27 -26.77 2.94
CA SER A 184 6.22 -26.74 1.47
C SER A 184 7.43 -26.02 0.88
N MET A 185 7.87 -24.93 1.51
CA MET A 185 9.06 -24.18 1.14
C MET A 185 10.32 -25.05 1.29
N MET A 186 10.47 -25.76 2.41
CA MET A 186 11.60 -26.69 2.64
C MET A 186 11.61 -27.88 1.67
N LYS A 187 10.44 -28.38 1.26
CA LYS A 187 10.30 -29.50 0.32
C LYS A 187 10.48 -29.11 -1.13
N SER A 188 10.38 -27.82 -1.46
CA SER A 188 10.51 -27.35 -2.84
C SER A 188 11.95 -27.52 -3.32
N LYS A 189 12.20 -28.55 -4.13
CA LYS A 189 13.50 -28.77 -4.81
C LYS A 189 13.71 -27.87 -6.02
N LYS A 190 12.64 -27.23 -6.53
CA LYS A 190 12.70 -26.22 -7.58
C LYS A 190 12.75 -24.84 -6.92
N GLU A 191 13.81 -24.10 -7.17
CA GLU A 191 13.82 -22.65 -6.99
C GLU A 191 13.00 -22.06 -8.14
N TYR A 192 11.70 -21.80 -7.92
CA TYR A 192 10.99 -20.88 -8.82
C TYR A 192 11.56 -19.50 -8.55
N SER A 193 12.34 -18.98 -9.51
CA SER A 193 12.86 -17.63 -9.42
C SER A 193 11.71 -16.65 -9.64
N VAL A 194 11.86 -15.46 -9.08
CA VAL A 194 11.04 -14.31 -9.47
C VAL A 194 11.16 -14.07 -10.98
N ASP A 195 12.26 -14.47 -11.63
CA ASP A 195 12.44 -14.43 -13.09
C ASP A 195 11.54 -15.36 -13.89
N ASP A 196 10.95 -16.38 -13.28
CA ASP A 196 10.08 -17.34 -13.96
C ASP A 196 8.60 -16.90 -14.00
N ILE A 197 8.27 -15.77 -13.38
CA ILE A 197 6.89 -15.26 -13.32
C ILE A 197 6.51 -14.66 -14.68
N PRO A 198 5.45 -15.17 -15.34
CA PRO A 198 4.95 -14.57 -16.57
C PRO A 198 4.34 -13.18 -16.30
N ALA A 199 4.54 -12.28 -17.26
CA ALA A 199 3.89 -10.98 -17.29
C ALA A 199 2.42 -11.14 -17.70
N SER A 200 1.56 -11.41 -16.70
CA SER A 200 0.13 -11.70 -16.90
C SER A 200 -0.74 -10.44 -17.09
N LEU A 201 -0.23 -9.27 -16.69
CA LEU A 201 -0.85 -7.96 -16.86
C LEU A 201 0.14 -6.97 -17.47
N THR A 202 -0.38 -6.02 -18.24
CA THR A 202 0.35 -4.86 -18.77
C THR A 202 0.06 -3.60 -17.94
N VAL A 203 0.89 -2.57 -18.10
CA VAL A 203 0.65 -1.25 -17.48
C VAL A 203 -0.69 -0.68 -17.93
N GLU A 204 -1.03 -0.85 -19.20
CA GLU A 204 -2.26 -0.40 -19.82
C GLU A 204 -3.48 -1.10 -19.22
N ASP A 205 -3.41 -2.42 -18.99
CA ASP A 205 -4.47 -3.17 -18.30
C ASP A 205 -4.73 -2.58 -16.91
N ILE A 206 -3.68 -2.27 -16.13
CA ILE A 206 -3.84 -1.70 -14.79
C ILE A 206 -4.46 -0.31 -14.85
N LEU A 207 -4.05 0.54 -15.79
CA LEU A 207 -4.61 1.88 -15.96
C LEU A 207 -6.09 1.83 -16.37
N GLU A 208 -6.48 0.85 -17.18
CA GLU A 208 -7.88 0.61 -17.52
C GLU A 208 -8.68 0.17 -16.29
N MET A 209 -8.20 -0.81 -15.55
CA MET A 209 -8.86 -1.30 -14.33
C MET A 209 -9.04 -0.18 -13.29
N LYS A 210 -8.06 0.72 -13.14
CA LYS A 210 -8.19 1.88 -12.25
C LYS A 210 -9.37 2.78 -12.65
N LYS A 211 -9.55 3.04 -13.95
CA LYS A 211 -10.71 3.79 -14.47
C LYS A 211 -12.03 3.05 -14.28
N GLU A 212 -12.01 1.71 -14.30
CA GLU A 212 -13.19 0.90 -14.00
C GLU A 212 -13.54 0.95 -12.51
N VAL A 213 -12.54 0.89 -11.62
CA VAL A 213 -12.72 1.05 -10.17
C VAL A 213 -13.30 2.41 -9.81
N GLU A 214 -12.87 3.49 -10.47
CA GLU A 214 -13.43 4.83 -10.29
C GLU A 214 -14.93 4.92 -10.64
N LYS A 215 -15.42 4.01 -11.49
CA LYS A 215 -16.83 3.95 -11.93
C LYS A 215 -17.69 3.01 -11.08
N VAL A 216 -17.11 2.27 -10.13
CA VAL A 216 -17.85 1.38 -9.23
C VAL A 216 -18.87 2.21 -8.45
N PHE A 217 -20.12 1.80 -8.52
CA PHE A 217 -21.23 2.51 -7.90
C PHE A 217 -21.18 2.40 -6.38
N ILE A 218 -21.33 3.55 -5.70
CA ILE A 218 -21.44 3.63 -4.25
C ILE A 218 -22.77 4.28 -3.92
N HIS A 219 -23.65 3.51 -3.28
CA HIS A 219 -24.92 4.03 -2.81
C HIS A 219 -24.74 4.95 -1.58
N ASP A 220 -25.58 5.98 -1.40
CA ASP A 220 -25.52 6.93 -0.27
C ASP A 220 -25.47 6.25 1.11
N LEU A 221 -26.16 5.12 1.26
CA LEU A 221 -26.13 4.31 2.48
C LEU A 221 -24.73 3.77 2.82
N ILE A 222 -23.89 3.50 1.81
CA ILE A 222 -22.51 3.09 2.01
C ILE A 222 -21.68 4.29 2.46
N TYR A 223 -21.83 5.46 1.85
CA TYR A 223 -21.17 6.69 2.32
C TYR A 223 -21.51 7.01 3.78
N GLN A 224 -22.79 6.88 4.15
CA GLN A 224 -23.24 7.05 5.53
C GLN A 224 -22.60 6.02 6.46
N TYR A 225 -22.63 4.73 6.09
CA TYR A 225 -22.02 3.65 6.88
C TYR A 225 -20.51 3.86 7.09
N THR A 226 -19.76 4.19 6.04
CA THR A 226 -18.33 4.52 6.10
C THR A 226 -18.08 5.71 7.04
N THR A 227 -18.92 6.75 6.96
CA THR A 227 -18.83 7.94 7.81
C THR A 227 -19.14 7.63 9.28
N ASP A 228 -20.11 6.76 9.54
CA ASP A 228 -20.48 6.33 10.89
C ASP A 228 -19.36 5.53 11.55
N LEU A 229 -18.75 4.59 10.81
CA LEU A 229 -17.58 3.85 11.27
C LEU A 229 -16.42 4.79 11.63
N VAL A 230 -16.08 5.71 10.74
CA VAL A 230 -14.99 6.66 10.96
C VAL A 230 -15.30 7.60 12.13
N ASN A 231 -16.52 8.11 12.24
CA ASN A 231 -16.92 8.97 13.36
C ASN A 231 -16.93 8.23 14.70
N ALA A 232 -17.22 6.93 14.71
CA ALA A 232 -17.08 6.09 15.90
C ALA A 232 -15.62 6.06 16.38
N THR A 233 -14.63 6.00 15.47
CA THR A 233 -13.20 6.09 15.85
C THR A 233 -12.87 7.44 16.48
N ARG A 234 -13.41 8.55 15.96
CA ARG A 234 -13.13 9.92 16.43
C ARG A 234 -13.73 10.21 17.82
N LYS A 235 -14.80 9.50 18.18
CA LYS A 235 -15.51 9.67 19.45
C LYS A 235 -15.20 8.54 20.45
N HIS A 236 -14.32 7.61 20.10
CA HIS A 236 -14.04 6.44 20.91
C HIS A 236 -13.24 6.81 22.18
N GLN A 237 -13.72 6.39 23.35
CA GLN A 237 -13.13 6.75 24.65
C GLN A 237 -11.67 6.28 24.86
N TYR A 238 -11.19 5.32 24.06
CA TYR A 238 -9.85 4.77 24.13
C TYR A 238 -8.87 5.39 23.10
N LEU A 239 -9.35 6.31 22.26
CA LEU A 239 -8.56 6.95 21.21
C LEU A 239 -8.36 8.43 21.51
N THR A 240 -7.11 8.89 21.36
CA THR A 240 -6.74 10.31 21.35
C THR A 240 -6.94 10.90 19.95
N LEU A 241 -6.69 10.09 18.92
CA LEU A 241 -6.87 10.47 17.51
C LEU A 241 -7.59 9.33 16.76
N GLY A 242 -8.65 9.69 16.05
CA GLY A 242 -9.38 8.79 15.16
C GLY A 242 -8.99 8.99 13.69
N VAL A 243 -9.68 8.28 12.80
CA VAL A 243 -9.37 8.28 11.36
C VAL A 243 -9.57 9.66 10.73
N SER A 244 -8.57 10.11 9.97
CA SER A 244 -8.56 11.40 9.27
C SER A 244 -9.56 11.43 8.09
N PRO A 245 -9.84 12.62 7.52
CA PRO A 245 -10.57 12.72 6.25
C PRO A 245 -9.88 11.95 5.11
N ARG A 246 -8.54 11.97 5.05
CA ARG A 246 -7.76 11.16 4.09
C ARG A 246 -8.02 9.67 4.29
N GLY A 247 -8.04 9.19 5.53
CA GLY A 247 -8.39 7.81 5.84
C GLY A 247 -9.82 7.43 5.42
N THR A 248 -10.76 8.39 5.43
CA THR A 248 -12.14 8.16 4.95
C THR A 248 -12.17 7.95 3.43
N LEU A 249 -11.43 8.78 2.68
CA LEU A 249 -11.29 8.64 1.22
C LEU A 249 -10.53 7.36 0.84
N ALA A 250 -9.45 7.06 1.56
CA ALA A 250 -8.70 5.81 1.39
C ALA A 250 -9.61 4.59 1.59
N LEU A 251 -10.47 4.61 2.61
CA LEU A 251 -11.38 3.52 2.92
C LEU A 251 -12.39 3.27 1.80
N ILE A 252 -12.99 4.33 1.24
CA ILE A 252 -13.99 4.15 0.18
C ILE A 252 -13.34 3.73 -1.14
N ASN A 253 -12.19 4.28 -1.50
CA ASN A 253 -11.45 3.89 -2.71
C ASN A 253 -11.00 2.42 -2.63
N MET A 254 -10.52 2.00 -1.46
CA MET A 254 -10.12 0.62 -1.21
C MET A 254 -11.33 -0.35 -1.24
N ALA A 255 -12.49 0.08 -0.73
CA ALA A 255 -13.72 -0.70 -0.81
C ALA A 255 -14.23 -0.84 -2.26
N SER A 256 -14.11 0.19 -3.10
CA SER A 256 -14.42 0.12 -4.53
C SER A 256 -13.49 -0.85 -5.26
N ALA A 257 -12.18 -0.78 -5.00
CA ALA A 257 -11.22 -1.73 -5.56
C ALA A 257 -11.51 -3.16 -5.11
N HIS A 258 -11.87 -3.35 -3.84
CA HIS A 258 -12.28 -4.66 -3.33
C HIS A 258 -13.53 -5.17 -4.05
N ALA A 259 -14.60 -4.37 -4.16
CA ALA A 259 -15.82 -4.74 -4.85
C ALA A 259 -15.55 -5.14 -6.32
N TYR A 260 -14.71 -4.35 -7.01
CA TYR A 260 -14.28 -4.63 -8.37
C TYR A 260 -13.58 -5.98 -8.51
N LEU A 261 -12.65 -6.31 -7.62
CA LEU A 261 -11.99 -7.63 -7.60
C LEU A 261 -12.93 -8.79 -7.25
N GLN A 262 -14.06 -8.50 -6.59
CA GLN A 262 -15.15 -9.45 -6.38
C GLN A 262 -16.11 -9.53 -7.58
N GLU A 263 -15.71 -9.03 -8.76
CA GLU A 263 -16.48 -8.99 -10.00
C GLU A 263 -17.80 -8.20 -9.87
N ARG A 264 -17.85 -7.21 -8.97
CA ARG A 264 -19.01 -6.33 -8.78
C ARG A 264 -18.71 -4.90 -9.21
N ASP A 265 -19.70 -4.27 -9.81
CA ASP A 265 -19.72 -2.86 -10.21
C ASP A 265 -20.39 -1.97 -9.15
N TYR A 266 -20.63 -2.48 -7.93
CA TYR A 266 -21.14 -1.73 -6.80
C TYR A 266 -20.54 -2.20 -5.46
N VAL A 267 -20.42 -1.27 -4.52
CA VAL A 267 -19.92 -1.52 -3.16
C VAL A 267 -21.04 -2.02 -2.25
N VAL A 268 -20.74 -3.05 -1.46
CA VAL A 268 -21.60 -3.53 -0.35
C VAL A 268 -20.93 -3.31 1.00
N PRO A 269 -21.66 -3.36 2.13
CA PRO A 269 -21.08 -3.13 3.46
C PRO A 269 -19.94 -4.08 3.82
N ALA A 270 -19.98 -5.30 3.29
CA ALA A 270 -18.92 -6.30 3.48
C ALA A 270 -17.59 -5.86 2.84
N ASP A 271 -17.59 -5.07 1.76
CA ASP A 271 -16.36 -4.54 1.16
C ASP A 271 -15.69 -3.55 2.10
N VAL A 272 -16.47 -2.60 2.63
CA VAL A 272 -15.99 -1.61 3.60
C VAL A 272 -15.44 -2.32 4.83
N ALA A 273 -16.16 -3.32 5.34
CA ALA A 273 -15.72 -4.10 6.51
C ALA A 273 -14.42 -4.88 6.24
N ALA A 274 -14.27 -5.46 5.05
CA ALA A 274 -13.08 -6.24 4.68
C ALA A 274 -11.79 -5.41 4.68
N VAL A 275 -11.86 -4.13 4.31
CA VAL A 275 -10.69 -3.25 4.23
C VAL A 275 -10.54 -2.30 5.42
N PHE A 276 -11.53 -2.26 6.33
CA PHE A 276 -11.61 -1.27 7.40
C PHE A 276 -10.37 -1.28 8.32
N THR A 277 -9.98 -2.45 8.79
CA THR A 277 -8.85 -2.56 9.73
C THR A 277 -7.53 -2.19 9.06
N ASP A 278 -7.27 -2.70 7.85
CA ASP A 278 -6.04 -2.47 7.09
C ASP A 278 -5.82 -1.00 6.74
N VAL A 279 -6.91 -0.28 6.48
CA VAL A 279 -6.89 1.15 6.22
C VAL A 279 -6.84 1.95 7.52
N CYS A 280 -7.59 1.58 8.56
CA CYS A 280 -7.77 2.49 9.70
C CYS A 280 -6.75 2.29 10.84
N ALA A 281 -6.16 1.12 11.02
CA ALA A 281 -5.39 0.78 12.23
C ALA A 281 -4.21 1.71 12.51
N HIS A 282 -3.38 2.01 11.51
CA HIS A 282 -2.21 2.90 11.65
C HIS A 282 -2.56 4.39 11.80
N ARG A 283 -3.83 4.75 11.60
CA ARG A 283 -4.34 6.12 11.74
C ARG A 283 -4.86 6.42 13.14
N LEU A 284 -4.89 5.41 14.03
CA LEU A 284 -5.41 5.55 15.39
C LEU A 284 -4.28 5.81 16.39
N ILE A 285 -4.47 6.79 17.26
CA ILE A 285 -3.60 6.99 18.43
C ILE A 285 -4.35 6.55 19.68
N LEU A 286 -3.85 5.47 20.31
CA LEU A 286 -4.40 4.96 21.57
C LEU A 286 -4.00 5.86 22.74
N ASN A 287 -4.97 6.15 23.61
CA ASN A 287 -4.70 6.87 24.86
C ASN A 287 -4.09 5.94 25.93
N THR A 288 -3.63 6.52 27.04
CA THR A 288 -2.97 5.76 28.12
C THR A 288 -3.87 4.68 28.71
N LYS A 289 -5.19 4.92 28.83
CA LYS A 289 -6.14 3.93 29.36
C LYS A 289 -6.19 2.68 28.47
N ALA A 290 -6.21 2.88 27.16
CA ALA A 290 -6.20 1.79 26.19
C ALA A 290 -4.92 0.95 26.28
N LYS A 291 -3.76 1.61 26.36
CA LYS A 291 -2.45 0.96 26.45
C LYS A 291 -2.32 0.13 27.73
N VAL A 292 -2.72 0.68 28.88
CA VAL A 292 -2.70 -0.04 30.16
C VAL A 292 -3.66 -1.23 30.16
N GLY A 293 -4.81 -1.09 29.50
CA GLY A 293 -5.79 -2.16 29.34
C GLY A 293 -5.40 -3.23 28.31
N GLY A 294 -4.22 -3.13 27.67
CA GLY A 294 -3.78 -4.07 26.64
C GLY A 294 -4.63 -4.05 25.36
N LEU A 295 -5.37 -2.96 25.11
CA LEU A 295 -6.16 -2.80 23.89
C LEU A 295 -5.26 -2.50 22.69
N THR A 296 -5.66 -3.00 21.52
CA THR A 296 -5.01 -2.73 20.24
C THR A 296 -5.90 -1.89 19.33
N ALA A 297 -5.31 -1.22 18.34
CA ALA A 297 -6.06 -0.45 17.35
C ALA A 297 -7.01 -1.36 16.57
N GLU A 298 -6.52 -2.53 16.17
CA GLU A 298 -7.24 -3.58 15.47
C GLU A 298 -8.44 -4.06 16.29
N GLY A 299 -8.24 -4.35 17.59
CA GLY A 299 -9.32 -4.78 18.48
C GLY A 299 -10.40 -3.72 18.70
N ILE A 300 -10.03 -2.44 18.72
CA ILE A 300 -11.00 -1.33 18.78
C ILE A 300 -11.80 -1.24 17.48
N LEU A 301 -11.15 -1.38 16.32
CA LEU A 301 -11.81 -1.33 15.02
C LEU A 301 -12.79 -2.50 14.84
N GLU A 302 -12.43 -3.70 15.28
CA GLU A 302 -13.34 -4.86 15.30
C GLU A 302 -14.58 -4.62 16.18
N GLN A 303 -14.41 -3.96 17.33
CA GLN A 303 -15.54 -3.58 18.20
C GLN A 303 -16.46 -2.59 17.48
N ILE A 304 -15.89 -1.59 16.82
CA ILE A 304 -16.65 -0.59 16.05
C ILE A 304 -17.45 -1.27 14.92
N LEU A 305 -16.83 -2.19 14.16
CA LEU A 305 -17.51 -2.95 13.11
C LEU A 305 -18.70 -3.76 13.63
N LYS A 306 -18.62 -4.31 14.85
CA LYS A 306 -19.71 -5.07 15.48
C LYS A 306 -20.83 -4.17 16.00
N LEU A 307 -20.50 -2.95 16.43
CA LEU A 307 -21.45 -2.01 17.03
C LEU A 307 -22.25 -1.20 16.01
N ILE A 308 -21.59 -0.79 14.91
CA ILE A 308 -22.24 0.02 13.87
C ILE A 308 -23.00 -0.90 12.91
N PRO A 309 -24.34 -0.77 12.80
CA PRO A 309 -25.15 -1.67 11.99
C PRO A 309 -24.85 -1.46 10.51
N GLN A 310 -24.67 -2.56 9.78
CA GLN A 310 -24.57 -2.53 8.32
C GLN A 310 -25.91 -2.10 7.71
N PRO A 311 -25.91 -1.23 6.68
CA PRO A 311 -27.12 -0.84 5.99
C PRO A 311 -27.72 -2.07 5.29
N LYS A 312 -29.04 -2.20 5.37
CA LYS A 312 -29.78 -3.25 4.66
C LYS A 312 -30.27 -2.71 3.33
N ALA A 313 -30.16 -3.52 2.28
CA ALA A 313 -30.84 -3.22 1.02
C ALA A 313 -32.34 -3.08 1.31
N LYS A 314 -32.94 -1.99 0.83
CA LYS A 314 -34.39 -1.84 0.80
C LYS A 314 -34.95 -2.50 -0.45
#